data_AF-A0A4Q2XH05-F1
#
_entry.id   AF-A0A4Q2XH05-F1
#
_cell.length_a   1.000
_cell.length_b   1.000
_cell.length_c   1.000
_cell.angle_alpha   90.00
_cell.angle_beta   90.00
_cell.angle_gamma   90.00
#
_symmetry.space_group_name_H-M   'P 1'
#
loop_
_entity.id
_entity.type
_entity.pdbx_description
1 polymer ?
#
loop_
_entity_poly.entity_id
_entity_poly.type
_entity_poly.pdbx_seq_one_letter_code
_entity_poly.pdbx_strand_id
1 'polypeptide(L)'
;MRVVVTASDGSHPDGSGKGVYADGRFFADGRFRVSTPPGTTQLVLRSGPNFVPLEISLEAKAGHEHRVKAQLKQWISPEELGWYAGDNHVHVKHDAEHKTRTSRAYTVLQGRANGLSYITEAGSSLLPAEEAEAAPVPANFLMRHAEEIRPGPFIGHRNTPGITRRFPESRYRELIKRPLPTLALLEPIHEVGGAVIYTHPMTPPHLLHWMGSAEVWSHAVLGRSADAFDIDSRATESLWFAMLNLGNRVAASGSTDAALERVQTPSPGDRRVYSKAEQFTYEAIVGGIRAGRTFMTNGSPVFPFLSAGKSMPGDTLESGSAALGEVLR
;
A
#
# COMPACT_ATOMS: atom_id res chain seq x y z
N MET A 1 5.92 15.20 -3.68
CA MET A 1 7.28 14.66 -3.44
C MET A 1 7.49 14.43 -1.95
N ARG A 2 8.32 13.46 -1.58
CA ARG A 2 8.81 13.23 -0.20
C ARG A 2 10.11 14.00 -0.03
N VAL A 3 10.22 14.74 1.05
CA VAL A 3 11.34 15.64 1.34
C VAL A 3 11.91 15.32 2.71
N VAL A 4 13.23 15.26 2.82
CA VAL A 4 13.94 15.32 4.11
C VAL A 4 14.92 16.48 4.03
N VAL A 5 14.84 17.39 4.99
CA VAL A 5 15.84 18.45 5.20
C VAL A 5 16.58 18.11 6.49
N THR A 6 17.90 18.15 6.46
CA THR A 6 18.74 18.03 7.66
C THR A 6 19.60 19.28 7.76
N ALA A 7 19.32 20.09 8.77
CA ALA A 7 20.07 21.33 9.01
C ALA A 7 21.42 21.06 9.71
N SER A 8 22.25 22.10 9.82
CA SER A 8 23.59 22.02 10.40
C SER A 8 23.63 21.62 11.88
N ASP A 9 22.54 21.85 12.61
CA ASP A 9 22.34 21.43 14.00
C ASP A 9 21.70 20.04 14.14
N GLY A 10 21.48 19.33 13.03
CA GLY A 10 20.82 18.03 12.98
C GLY A 10 19.29 18.08 13.00
N SER A 11 18.67 19.28 13.05
CA SER A 11 17.22 19.40 13.03
C SER A 11 16.60 19.11 11.67
N HIS A 12 15.31 18.74 11.68
CA HIS A 12 14.50 18.47 10.49
C HIS A 12 13.35 19.48 10.39
N PRO A 13 13.55 20.63 9.72
CA PRO A 13 12.52 21.66 9.63
C PRO A 13 11.34 21.25 8.73
N ASP A 14 10.13 21.65 9.12
CA ASP A 14 8.90 21.38 8.37
C ASP A 14 8.70 22.36 7.20
N GLY A 15 8.72 21.85 5.97
CA GLY A 15 8.35 22.63 4.78
C GLY A 15 6.88 22.51 4.37
N SER A 16 6.11 21.63 5.00
CA SER A 16 4.72 21.31 4.66
C SER A 16 3.68 22.10 5.48
N GLY A 17 4.06 22.56 6.69
CA GLY A 17 3.14 23.12 7.68
C GLY A 17 2.21 22.07 8.30
N LYS A 18 2.48 20.78 8.09
CA LYS A 18 1.71 19.65 8.59
C LYS A 18 2.42 18.89 9.71
N GLY A 19 3.69 19.17 9.97
CA GLY A 19 4.55 18.41 10.87
C GLY A 19 5.53 17.52 10.11
N VAL A 20 6.51 17.02 10.86
CA VAL A 20 7.61 16.17 10.38
C VAL A 20 7.53 14.82 11.09
N TYR A 21 7.72 13.74 10.34
CA TYR A 21 7.71 12.38 10.89
C TYR A 21 9.05 12.06 11.60
N ALA A 22 9.09 10.94 12.33
CA ALA A 22 10.27 10.53 13.10
C ALA A 22 11.55 10.38 12.26
N ASP A 23 11.41 10.08 10.97
CA ASP A 23 12.52 9.95 10.02
C ASP A 23 12.87 11.27 9.29
N GLY A 24 12.38 12.41 9.79
CA GLY A 24 12.65 13.73 9.23
C GLY A 24 11.89 14.04 7.94
N ARG A 25 11.02 13.13 7.46
CA ARG A 25 10.28 13.36 6.22
C ARG A 25 9.11 14.34 6.41
N PHE A 26 8.80 15.07 5.35
CA PHE A 26 7.50 15.70 5.10
C PHE A 26 7.16 15.60 3.61
N PHE A 27 5.96 16.03 3.23
CA PHE A 27 5.49 15.94 1.85
C PHE A 27 5.11 17.31 1.30
N ALA A 28 5.53 17.59 0.06
CA ALA A 28 5.30 18.85 -0.61
C ALA A 28 4.83 18.66 -2.05
N ASP A 29 3.95 19.55 -2.51
CA ASP A 29 3.50 19.60 -3.90
C ASP A 29 4.33 20.63 -4.69
N GLY A 30 5.48 20.21 -5.20
CA GLY A 30 6.35 21.01 -6.07
C GLY A 30 7.15 22.14 -5.42
N ARG A 31 6.63 22.80 -4.38
CA ARG A 31 7.30 23.94 -3.71
C ARG A 31 7.15 23.87 -2.19
N PHE A 32 8.20 24.22 -1.47
CA PHE A 32 8.20 24.44 -0.03
C PHE A 32 9.25 25.49 0.35
N ARG A 33 9.19 25.98 1.60
CA ARG A 33 10.19 26.87 2.20
C ARG A 33 10.48 26.35 3.61
N VAL A 34 11.75 26.34 3.99
CA VAL A 34 12.22 25.99 5.34
C VAL A 34 13.18 27.05 5.83
N SER A 35 13.25 27.23 7.15
CA SER A 35 14.28 28.01 7.81
C SER A 35 15.26 27.06 8.50
N THR A 36 16.55 27.31 8.37
CA THR A 36 17.63 26.53 8.99
C THR A 36 18.61 27.47 9.69
N PRO A 37 19.34 26.99 10.71
CA PRO A 37 20.54 27.67 11.16
C PRO A 37 21.57 27.81 10.03
N PRO A 38 22.50 28.78 10.13
CA PRO A 38 23.65 28.84 9.24
C PRO A 38 24.48 27.55 9.32
N GLY A 39 25.06 27.14 8.19
CA GLY A 39 25.88 25.94 8.08
C GLY A 39 25.40 24.99 6.99
N THR A 40 26.07 23.84 6.90
CA THR A 40 25.76 22.81 5.91
C THR A 40 24.36 22.24 6.12
N THR A 41 23.55 22.32 5.08
CA THR A 41 22.18 21.80 5.03
C THR A 41 22.07 20.76 3.93
N GLN A 42 21.55 19.58 4.27
CA GLN A 42 21.30 18.48 3.34
C GLN A 42 19.81 18.45 2.97
N LEU A 43 19.54 18.22 1.69
CA LEU A 43 18.20 18.06 1.15
C LEU A 43 18.12 16.75 0.36
N VAL A 44 17.20 15.86 0.76
CA VAL A 44 16.90 14.61 0.06
C VAL A 44 15.49 14.69 -0.52
N LEU A 45 15.38 14.55 -1.85
CA LEU A 45 14.12 14.59 -2.58
C LEU A 45 13.82 13.22 -3.19
N ARG A 46 12.59 12.73 -3.00
CA ARG A 46 12.12 11.44 -3.53
C ARG A 46 10.70 11.54 -4.11
N SER A 47 10.39 10.68 -5.07
CA SER A 47 9.03 10.53 -5.64
C SER A 47 8.71 9.05 -5.93
N GLY A 48 8.76 8.22 -4.90
CA GLY A 48 8.63 6.77 -5.04
C GLY A 48 9.83 6.10 -5.74
N PRO A 49 9.74 4.78 -6.00
CA PRO A 49 10.83 4.00 -6.58
C PRO A 49 11.04 4.25 -8.08
N ASN A 50 10.06 4.88 -8.75
CA ASN A 50 10.06 5.11 -10.21
C ASN A 50 10.99 6.26 -10.63
N PHE A 51 11.50 7.02 -9.64
CA PHE A 51 12.33 8.20 -9.84
C PHE A 51 13.68 8.02 -9.12
N VAL A 52 14.73 8.53 -9.75
CA VAL A 52 16.06 8.59 -9.12
C VAL A 52 16.01 9.67 -8.01
N PRO A 53 16.38 9.35 -6.75
CA PRO A 53 16.41 10.33 -5.68
C PRO A 53 17.47 11.40 -5.95
N LEU A 54 17.24 12.62 -5.45
CA LEU A 54 18.22 13.70 -5.50
C LEU A 54 18.68 14.05 -4.09
N GLU A 55 19.99 14.15 -3.93
CA GLU A 55 20.65 14.61 -2.71
C GLU A 55 21.40 15.89 -3.03
N ILE A 56 21.11 16.95 -2.29
CA ILE A 56 21.65 18.28 -2.51
C ILE A 56 22.26 18.76 -1.19
N SER A 57 23.52 19.19 -1.25
CA SER A 57 24.21 19.85 -0.15
C SER A 57 24.34 21.34 -0.46
N LEU A 58 23.98 22.18 0.50
CA LEU A 58 24.17 23.62 0.39
C LEU A 58 24.67 24.22 1.71
N GLU A 59 25.40 25.31 1.60
CA GLU A 59 25.87 26.07 2.76
C GLU A 59 24.90 27.22 3.03
N ALA A 60 24.08 27.09 4.07
CA ALA A 60 23.10 28.10 4.45
C ALA A 60 23.80 29.28 5.16
N LYS A 61 23.52 30.51 4.74
CA LYS A 61 24.09 31.72 5.34
C LYS A 61 23.04 32.51 6.09
N ALA A 62 23.42 33.09 7.24
CA ALA A 62 22.55 33.94 8.04
C ALA A 62 21.96 35.08 7.18
N GLY A 63 20.65 35.28 7.24
CA GLY A 63 19.95 36.34 6.52
C GLY A 63 19.85 36.19 5.00
N HIS A 64 20.30 35.07 4.42
CA HIS A 64 20.26 34.83 2.98
C HIS A 64 19.18 33.81 2.60
N GLU A 65 18.45 34.10 1.52
CA GLU A 65 17.52 33.14 0.90
C GLU A 65 18.26 32.33 -0.18
N HIS A 66 18.27 31.00 -0.04
CA HIS A 66 18.76 30.09 -1.07
C HIS A 66 17.58 29.54 -1.88
N ARG A 67 17.68 29.59 -3.21
CA ARG A 67 16.68 29.02 -4.11
C ARG A 67 17.25 27.82 -4.84
N VAL A 68 16.71 26.64 -4.53
CA VAL A 68 17.06 25.38 -5.19
C VAL A 68 15.96 25.04 -6.19
N LYS A 69 16.34 24.85 -7.46
CA LYS A 69 15.49 24.23 -8.48
C LYS A 69 15.98 22.82 -8.70
N ALA A 70 15.11 21.83 -8.52
CA ALA A 70 15.44 20.43 -8.66
C ALA A 70 14.36 19.73 -9.49
N GLN A 71 14.78 18.74 -10.29
CA GLN A 71 13.88 17.93 -11.11
C GLN A 71 14.32 16.46 -10.99
N LEU A 72 13.43 15.63 -10.45
CA LEU A 72 13.67 14.19 -10.35
C LEU A 72 13.60 13.54 -11.73
N LYS A 73 14.54 12.64 -12.03
CA LYS A 73 14.53 11.85 -13.27
C LYS A 73 13.67 10.61 -13.07
N GLN A 74 12.57 10.51 -13.79
CA GLN A 74 11.83 9.25 -13.92
C GLN A 74 12.66 8.28 -14.75
N TRP A 75 12.83 7.06 -14.27
CA TRP A 75 13.56 6.02 -15.01
C TRP A 75 12.64 4.88 -15.48
N ILE A 76 11.42 4.80 -14.94
CA ILE A 76 10.38 3.86 -15.36
C ILE A 76 8.98 4.42 -15.10
N SER A 77 8.01 4.02 -15.92
CA SER A 77 6.59 4.26 -15.75
C SER A 77 5.85 2.91 -15.78
N PRO A 78 5.67 2.21 -14.64
CA PRO A 78 4.95 0.94 -14.60
C PRO A 78 3.54 1.04 -15.18
N GLU A 79 2.93 2.22 -15.07
CA GLU A 79 1.60 2.52 -15.61
C GLU A 79 1.54 2.43 -17.14
N GLU A 80 2.64 2.75 -17.86
CA GLU A 80 2.74 2.55 -19.32
C GLU A 80 2.76 1.07 -19.69
N LEU A 81 3.13 0.21 -18.74
CA LEU A 81 3.07 -1.24 -18.85
C LEU A 81 1.78 -1.81 -18.25
N GLY A 82 0.79 -0.98 -17.88
CA GLY A 82 -0.47 -1.39 -17.26
C GLY A 82 -0.33 -1.93 -15.84
N TRP A 83 0.76 -1.62 -15.15
CA TRP A 83 0.98 -1.97 -13.75
C TRP A 83 0.76 -0.75 -12.85
N TYR A 84 -0.23 -0.83 -11.96
CA TYR A 84 -0.58 0.27 -11.07
C TYR A 84 -0.16 -0.06 -9.64
N ALA A 85 0.65 0.83 -9.06
CA ALA A 85 1.13 0.68 -7.69
C ALA A 85 0.05 1.13 -6.71
N GLY A 86 -0.17 0.38 -5.65
CA GLY A 86 -1.07 0.79 -4.59
C GLY A 86 -0.70 0.28 -3.21
N ASP A 87 -1.40 0.87 -2.25
CA ASP A 87 -1.39 0.50 -0.84
C ASP A 87 -2.84 0.28 -0.40
N ASN A 88 -3.16 -0.97 -0.05
CA ASN A 88 -4.53 -1.38 0.24
C ASN A 88 -4.95 -1.14 1.70
N HIS A 89 -4.07 -0.58 2.53
CA HIS A 89 -4.35 -0.39 3.96
C HIS A 89 -3.65 0.86 4.48
N VAL A 90 -4.37 1.98 4.45
CA VAL A 90 -3.89 3.24 5.01
C VAL A 90 -5.01 3.87 5.84
N HIS A 91 -4.68 4.31 7.04
CA HIS A 91 -5.56 5.08 7.89
C HIS A 91 -5.18 6.56 7.82
N VAL A 92 -6.11 7.39 7.37
CA VAL A 92 -5.88 8.83 7.33
C VAL A 92 -5.86 9.41 8.74
N LYS A 93 -6.82 9.05 9.61
CA LYS A 93 -6.84 9.38 11.05
C LYS A 93 -7.29 8.16 11.85
N HIS A 94 -6.37 7.50 12.56
CA HIS A 94 -6.66 6.31 13.36
C HIS A 94 -6.80 6.62 14.87
N ASP A 95 -5.93 7.47 15.42
CA ASP A 95 -5.86 7.79 16.85
C ASP A 95 -6.23 9.24 17.16
N ALA A 96 -6.68 9.51 18.39
CA ALA A 96 -7.03 10.86 18.85
C ALA A 96 -5.81 11.81 18.97
N GLU A 97 -4.60 11.25 19.13
CA GLU A 97 -3.36 12.03 19.23
C GLU A 97 -2.83 12.43 17.85
N HIS A 98 -3.32 13.54 17.30
CA HIS A 98 -2.91 14.04 15.99
C HIS A 98 -1.66 14.95 16.08
N LYS A 99 -0.46 14.38 16.02
CA LYS A 99 0.79 15.17 15.97
C LYS A 99 1.11 15.66 14.56
N THR A 100 0.86 14.86 13.54
CA THR A 100 0.92 15.28 12.13
C THR A 100 -0.47 15.63 11.62
N ARG A 101 -0.62 16.81 11.03
CA ARG A 101 -1.89 17.31 10.48
C ARG A 101 -2.18 16.67 9.14
N THR A 102 -2.79 15.51 9.18
CA THR A 102 -3.19 14.75 8.00
C THR A 102 -4.63 15.08 7.55
N SER A 103 -4.88 14.86 6.26
CA SER A 103 -6.18 15.00 5.62
C SER A 103 -6.22 14.09 4.40
N ARG A 104 -7.39 13.93 3.79
CA ARG A 104 -7.51 13.20 2.53
C ARG A 104 -6.61 13.76 1.42
N ALA A 105 -6.59 15.09 1.25
CA ALA A 105 -5.71 15.74 0.27
C ALA A 105 -4.22 15.49 0.57
N TYR A 106 -3.82 15.56 1.85
CA TYR A 106 -2.43 15.28 2.22
C TYR A 106 -2.07 13.80 2.04
N THR A 107 -3.02 12.89 2.23
CA THR A 107 -2.84 11.45 1.98
C THR A 107 -2.65 11.14 0.49
N VAL A 108 -3.43 11.78 -0.38
CA VAL A 108 -3.23 11.72 -1.84
C VAL A 108 -1.83 12.24 -2.21
N LEU A 109 -1.39 13.35 -1.62
CA LEU A 109 -0.04 13.87 -1.84
C LEU A 109 1.03 12.87 -1.38
N GLN A 110 0.84 12.24 -0.22
CA GLN A 110 1.74 11.20 0.30
C GLN A 110 1.82 10.00 -0.63
N GLY A 111 0.69 9.48 -1.11
CA GLY A 111 0.66 8.37 -2.06
C GLY A 111 1.39 8.69 -3.36
N ARG A 112 1.06 9.84 -3.98
CA ARG A 112 1.73 10.31 -5.21
C ARG A 112 3.24 10.52 -5.00
N ALA A 113 3.62 11.07 -3.85
CA ALA A 113 5.01 11.26 -3.48
C ALA A 113 5.80 9.95 -3.24
N ASN A 114 5.10 8.83 -3.05
CA ASN A 114 5.70 7.50 -2.97
C ASN A 114 5.50 6.69 -4.25
N GLY A 115 5.05 7.31 -5.34
CA GLY A 115 4.89 6.67 -6.65
C GLY A 115 3.71 5.70 -6.71
N LEU A 116 2.70 5.88 -5.85
CA LEU A 116 1.47 5.11 -5.92
C LEU A 116 0.52 5.71 -6.96
N SER A 117 -0.22 4.85 -7.64
CA SER A 117 -1.35 5.19 -8.51
C SER A 117 -2.67 5.18 -7.72
N TYR A 118 -2.76 4.41 -6.62
CA TYR A 118 -3.94 4.36 -5.77
C TYR A 118 -3.67 4.08 -4.29
N ILE A 119 -4.62 4.46 -3.43
CA ILE A 119 -4.67 4.11 -2.00
C ILE A 119 -6.09 3.63 -1.65
N THR A 120 -6.17 2.59 -0.82
CA THR A 120 -7.40 2.23 -0.11
C THR A 120 -7.32 2.76 1.32
N GLU A 121 -8.26 3.64 1.66
CA GLU A 121 -8.42 4.18 3.00
C GLU A 121 -9.23 3.19 3.84
N ALA A 122 -8.60 2.66 4.89
CA ALA A 122 -9.04 1.47 5.62
C ALA A 122 -10.00 1.76 6.78
N GLY A 123 -10.76 2.87 6.71
CA GLY A 123 -11.59 3.32 7.80
C GLY A 123 -10.83 4.17 8.81
N SER A 124 -11.12 5.47 8.80
CA SER A 124 -10.67 6.41 9.82
C SER A 124 -11.83 6.66 10.77
N SER A 125 -11.75 6.10 11.97
CA SER A 125 -12.77 6.27 13.02
C SER A 125 -13.00 7.73 13.45
N LEU A 126 -12.08 8.62 13.07
CA LEU A 126 -12.04 10.03 13.47
C LEU A 126 -12.16 11.01 12.31
N LEU A 127 -12.40 10.55 11.08
CA LEU A 127 -12.75 11.45 9.97
C LEU A 127 -14.26 11.54 9.83
N PRO A 128 -14.85 12.74 9.94
CA PRO A 128 -16.22 12.94 9.50
C PRO A 128 -16.39 12.47 8.05
N ALA A 129 -17.49 11.78 7.75
CA ALA A 129 -17.76 11.24 6.40
C ALA A 129 -17.66 12.30 5.29
N GLU A 130 -18.00 13.55 5.62
CA GLU A 130 -17.87 14.71 4.71
C GLU A 130 -16.41 15.04 4.37
N GLU A 131 -15.47 14.95 5.33
CA GLU A 131 -14.03 15.13 5.09
C GLU A 131 -13.41 13.95 4.31
N ALA A 132 -13.96 12.75 4.49
CA ALA A 132 -13.53 11.53 3.80
C ALA A 132 -13.86 11.53 2.30
N GLU A 133 -14.80 12.37 1.84
CA GLU A 133 -15.22 12.43 0.44
C GLU A 133 -14.97 13.80 -0.25
N ALA A 134 -14.89 14.91 0.50
CA ALA A 134 -14.91 16.26 -0.09
C ALA A 134 -13.63 16.75 -0.79
N ALA A 135 -12.45 16.19 -0.49
CA ALA A 135 -11.21 16.67 -1.11
C ALA A 135 -11.08 16.16 -2.56
N PRO A 136 -10.86 17.00 -3.58
CA PRO A 136 -10.69 16.51 -4.95
C PRO A 136 -9.45 15.61 -5.06
N VAL A 137 -9.63 14.45 -5.69
CA VAL A 137 -8.50 13.58 -6.08
C VAL A 137 -8.14 13.93 -7.52
N PRO A 138 -6.85 14.13 -7.85
CA PRO A 138 -6.42 14.30 -9.23
C PRO A 138 -6.86 13.12 -10.11
N ALA A 139 -7.20 13.37 -11.37
CA ALA A 139 -7.68 12.34 -12.29
C ALA A 139 -6.69 11.16 -12.50
N ASN A 140 -5.41 11.38 -12.23
CA ASN A 140 -4.34 10.38 -12.32
C ASN A 140 -4.01 9.71 -10.97
N PHE A 141 -4.90 9.80 -9.98
CA PHE A 141 -4.76 9.10 -8.71
C PHE A 141 -6.11 8.58 -8.25
N LEU A 142 -6.15 7.39 -7.65
CA LEU A 142 -7.37 6.81 -7.12
C LEU A 142 -7.30 6.71 -5.60
N MET A 143 -8.35 7.14 -4.91
CA MET A 143 -8.49 6.93 -3.48
C MET A 143 -9.92 6.53 -3.15
N ARG A 144 -10.09 5.35 -2.56
CA ARG A 144 -11.39 4.85 -2.12
C ARG A 144 -11.35 4.50 -0.65
N HIS A 145 -12.49 4.66 0.00
CA HIS A 145 -12.71 4.19 1.37
C HIS A 145 -13.24 2.76 1.32
N ALA A 146 -12.65 1.89 2.13
CA ALA A 146 -13.14 0.56 2.43
C ALA A 146 -12.77 0.22 3.86
N GLU A 147 -13.77 0.01 4.73
CA GLU A 147 -13.55 -0.28 6.14
C GLU A 147 -12.60 -1.49 6.34
N GLU A 148 -11.63 -1.35 7.23
CA GLU A 148 -10.88 -2.47 7.79
C GLU A 148 -11.82 -3.37 8.59
N ILE A 149 -12.15 -4.52 8.04
CA ILE A 149 -13.08 -5.45 8.68
C ILE A 149 -12.34 -6.22 9.77
N ARG A 150 -12.97 -6.36 10.94
CA ARG A 150 -12.39 -7.03 12.12
C ARG A 150 -13.21 -8.27 12.51
N PRO A 151 -12.95 -9.45 11.91
CA PRO A 151 -13.79 -10.62 12.15
C PRO A 151 -13.64 -11.25 13.55
N GLY A 152 -12.61 -10.84 14.29
CA GLY A 152 -12.40 -11.23 15.69
C GLY A 152 -10.99 -10.87 16.14
N PRO A 153 -10.71 -10.95 17.46
CA PRO A 153 -9.45 -10.46 18.03
C PRO A 153 -8.20 -11.26 17.64
N PHE A 154 -8.33 -12.42 16.99
CA PHE A 154 -7.22 -13.37 16.80
C PHE A 154 -7.05 -13.91 15.37
N ILE A 155 -7.87 -13.47 14.40
CA ILE A 155 -7.85 -14.00 13.02
C ILE A 155 -7.33 -13.00 11.97
N GLY A 156 -6.75 -11.89 12.44
CA GLY A 156 -6.37 -10.75 11.62
C GLY A 156 -7.58 -9.98 11.10
N HIS A 157 -7.32 -8.97 10.28
CA HIS A 157 -8.35 -8.13 9.68
C HIS A 157 -8.51 -8.44 8.18
N ARG A 158 -9.51 -7.83 7.53
CA ARG A 158 -9.72 -7.96 6.09
C ARG A 158 -9.91 -6.58 5.48
N ASN A 159 -9.09 -6.27 4.48
CA ASN A 159 -9.32 -5.11 3.62
C ASN A 159 -10.12 -5.51 2.39
N THR A 160 -10.92 -4.56 1.93
CA THR A 160 -11.82 -4.76 0.80
C THR A 160 -11.67 -3.69 -0.28
N PRO A 161 -10.46 -3.57 -0.89
CA PRO A 161 -10.24 -2.57 -1.93
C PRO A 161 -11.20 -2.82 -3.10
N GLY A 162 -11.68 -1.74 -3.71
CA GLY A 162 -12.51 -1.84 -4.91
C GLY A 162 -14.00 -1.71 -4.70
N ILE A 163 -14.44 -1.66 -3.45
CA ILE A 163 -15.84 -1.39 -3.15
C ILE A 163 -16.25 -0.07 -3.80
N THR A 164 -17.20 -0.16 -4.74
CA THR A 164 -17.71 1.00 -5.50
C THR A 164 -18.94 1.62 -4.85
N ARG A 165 -19.55 0.93 -3.88
CA ARG A 165 -20.75 1.34 -3.14
C ARG A 165 -20.58 0.98 -1.68
N ARG A 166 -20.99 1.86 -0.77
CA ARG A 166 -20.86 1.62 0.67
C ARG A 166 -21.45 0.26 1.06
N PHE A 167 -20.63 -0.61 1.64
CA PHE A 167 -21.09 -1.88 2.20
C PHE A 167 -21.62 -1.62 3.63
N PRO A 168 -22.85 -2.03 3.97
CA PRO A 168 -23.44 -1.70 5.27
C PRO A 168 -22.67 -2.30 6.45
N GLU A 169 -22.39 -1.50 7.47
CA GLU A 169 -21.69 -1.97 8.67
C GLU A 169 -22.45 -3.09 9.40
N SER A 170 -23.79 -3.00 9.44
CA SER A 170 -24.63 -4.08 9.99
C SER A 170 -24.43 -5.40 9.26
N ARG A 171 -24.23 -5.36 7.93
CA ARG A 171 -23.96 -6.54 7.12
C ARG A 171 -22.57 -7.11 7.39
N TYR A 172 -21.55 -6.25 7.57
CA TYR A 172 -20.24 -6.72 8.04
C TYR A 172 -20.36 -7.45 9.38
N ARG A 173 -21.01 -6.84 10.38
CA ARG A 173 -21.20 -7.42 11.71
C ARG A 173 -21.95 -8.75 11.71
N GLU A 174 -22.83 -8.97 10.73
CA GLU A 174 -23.51 -10.25 10.54
C GLU A 174 -22.56 -11.30 9.94
N LEU A 175 -21.88 -10.98 8.83
CA LEU A 175 -21.04 -11.92 8.10
C LEU A 175 -19.85 -12.40 8.92
N ILE A 176 -19.22 -11.50 9.69
CA ILE A 176 -18.05 -11.84 10.48
C ILE A 176 -18.32 -12.80 11.65
N LYS A 177 -19.59 -12.99 12.04
CA LYS A 177 -19.97 -13.95 13.09
C LYS A 177 -20.09 -15.38 12.56
N ARG A 178 -20.05 -15.58 11.24
CA ARG A 178 -20.14 -16.90 10.62
C ARG A 178 -18.82 -17.65 10.78
N PRO A 179 -18.84 -19.00 10.81
CA PRO A 179 -17.61 -19.80 10.67
C PRO A 179 -16.88 -19.42 9.38
N LEU A 180 -15.55 -19.37 9.43
CA LEU A 180 -14.70 -18.95 8.30
C LEU A 180 -15.15 -17.61 7.71
N PRO A 181 -15.17 -16.54 8.52
CA PRO A 181 -15.76 -15.26 8.15
C PRO A 181 -15.15 -14.66 6.88
N THR A 182 -13.90 -14.99 6.54
CA THR A 182 -13.31 -14.55 5.28
C THR A 182 -14.08 -15.06 4.06
N LEU A 183 -14.47 -16.34 4.06
CA LEU A 183 -15.25 -16.90 2.94
C LEU A 183 -16.67 -16.33 2.91
N ALA A 184 -17.23 -15.99 4.06
CA ALA A 184 -18.54 -15.35 4.15
C ALA A 184 -18.55 -13.94 3.54
N LEU A 185 -17.40 -13.26 3.48
CA LEU A 185 -17.27 -11.93 2.88
C LEU A 185 -17.13 -11.98 1.36
N LEU A 186 -16.59 -13.05 0.76
CA LEU A 186 -16.20 -13.08 -0.65
C LEU A 186 -17.31 -12.65 -1.60
N GLU A 187 -18.42 -13.39 -1.62
CA GLU A 187 -19.50 -13.15 -2.57
C GLU A 187 -20.16 -11.77 -2.37
N PRO A 188 -20.58 -11.36 -1.14
CA PRO A 188 -21.15 -10.03 -0.93
C PRO A 188 -20.21 -8.87 -1.30
N ILE A 189 -18.90 -9.04 -1.10
CA ILE A 189 -17.92 -8.00 -1.43
C ILE A 189 -17.65 -7.96 -2.94
N HIS A 190 -17.60 -9.12 -3.59
CA HIS A 190 -17.50 -9.21 -5.05
C HIS A 190 -18.70 -8.57 -5.75
N GLU A 191 -19.91 -8.71 -5.20
CA GLU A 191 -21.15 -8.08 -5.73
C GLU A 191 -21.11 -6.55 -5.75
N VAL A 192 -20.37 -5.93 -4.82
CA VAL A 192 -20.15 -4.47 -4.77
C VAL A 192 -18.84 -4.03 -5.44
N GLY A 193 -18.16 -4.97 -6.11
CA GLY A 193 -16.95 -4.74 -6.92
C GLY A 193 -15.63 -4.82 -6.17
N GLY A 194 -15.64 -5.19 -4.88
CA GLY A 194 -14.43 -5.30 -4.07
C GLY A 194 -13.69 -6.63 -4.25
N ALA A 195 -12.44 -6.66 -3.77
CA ALA A 195 -11.70 -7.87 -3.44
C ALA A 195 -11.74 -8.08 -1.92
N VAL A 196 -11.36 -9.28 -1.45
CA VAL A 196 -11.11 -9.58 -0.03
C VAL A 196 -9.65 -9.95 0.13
N ILE A 197 -8.96 -9.31 1.06
CA ILE A 197 -7.54 -9.53 1.34
C ILE A 197 -7.37 -10.06 2.76
N TYR A 198 -6.54 -11.09 2.96
CA TYR A 198 -6.06 -11.44 4.30
C TYR A 198 -5.09 -10.34 4.76
N THR A 199 -5.49 -9.57 5.78
CA THR A 199 -4.69 -8.47 6.29
C THR A 199 -4.06 -8.84 7.63
N HIS A 200 -2.72 -8.74 7.66
CA HIS A 200 -1.84 -8.97 8.81
C HIS A 200 -2.32 -10.10 9.77
N PRO A 201 -2.60 -11.32 9.26
CA PRO A 201 -3.19 -12.42 10.05
C PRO A 201 -2.26 -12.98 11.13
N MET A 202 -0.97 -12.62 11.08
CA MET A 202 0.08 -13.12 11.99
C MET A 202 0.81 -11.98 12.74
N THR A 203 0.37 -10.73 12.63
CA THR A 203 1.13 -9.58 13.14
C THR A 203 0.69 -9.23 14.57
N PRO A 204 1.62 -8.95 15.51
CA PRO A 204 1.29 -8.46 16.85
C PRO A 204 0.36 -7.23 16.79
N PRO A 205 -0.55 -7.04 17.77
CA PRO A 205 -0.52 -7.60 19.13
C PRO A 205 -1.42 -8.83 19.36
N HIS A 206 -1.92 -9.50 18.32
CA HIS A 206 -2.87 -10.61 18.48
C HIS A 206 -2.24 -11.82 19.20
N LEU A 207 -2.40 -11.92 20.53
CA LEU A 207 -1.80 -12.94 21.42
C LEU A 207 -2.02 -14.43 21.00
N LEU A 208 -2.87 -14.70 20.01
CA LEU A 208 -3.19 -16.02 19.47
C LEU A 208 -3.10 -16.05 17.92
N HIS A 209 -1.94 -15.67 17.36
CA HIS A 209 -1.66 -15.68 15.91
C HIS A 209 -1.99 -17.00 15.19
N TRP A 210 -2.06 -18.13 15.92
CA TRP A 210 -2.41 -19.42 15.35
C TRP A 210 -3.87 -19.51 14.86
N MET A 211 -4.78 -18.65 15.35
CA MET A 211 -6.17 -18.68 14.86
C MET A 211 -6.28 -18.09 13.45
N GLY A 212 -5.56 -17.00 13.17
CA GLY A 212 -5.45 -16.43 11.82
C GLY A 212 -4.86 -17.43 10.84
N SER A 213 -3.77 -18.10 11.20
CA SER A 213 -3.23 -19.18 10.36
C SER A 213 -4.20 -20.35 10.24
N ALA A 214 -4.89 -20.76 11.30
CA ALA A 214 -5.86 -21.86 11.24
C ALA A 214 -7.02 -21.58 10.26
N GLU A 215 -7.53 -20.34 10.22
CA GLU A 215 -8.55 -19.96 9.22
C GLU A 215 -7.98 -20.07 7.80
N VAL A 216 -6.77 -19.53 7.58
CA VAL A 216 -6.07 -19.59 6.29
C VAL A 216 -5.80 -21.03 5.84
N TRP A 217 -5.37 -21.91 6.74
CA TRP A 217 -5.17 -23.33 6.43
C TRP A 217 -6.49 -24.04 6.11
N SER A 218 -7.56 -23.72 6.85
CA SER A 218 -8.90 -24.26 6.58
C SER A 218 -9.37 -23.89 5.16
N HIS A 219 -9.17 -22.62 4.78
CA HIS A 219 -9.40 -22.13 3.42
C HIS A 219 -8.58 -22.89 2.39
N ALA A 220 -7.29 -23.07 2.66
CA ALA A 220 -6.38 -23.75 1.74
C ALA A 220 -6.79 -25.21 1.49
N VAL A 221 -7.19 -25.94 2.54
CA VAL A 221 -7.68 -27.33 2.44
C VAL A 221 -9.02 -27.42 1.70
N LEU A 222 -9.90 -26.43 1.88
CA LEU A 222 -11.18 -26.36 1.18
C LEU A 222 -11.04 -25.96 -0.30
N GLY A 223 -9.83 -25.57 -0.76
CA GLY A 223 -9.61 -25.04 -2.10
C GLY A 223 -10.34 -23.71 -2.34
N ARG A 224 -10.61 -22.95 -1.28
CA ARG A 224 -11.33 -21.67 -1.32
C ARG A 224 -10.59 -20.68 -0.45
N SER A 225 -10.09 -19.60 -1.04
CA SER A 225 -9.34 -18.54 -0.35
C SER A 225 -9.91 -17.16 -0.61
N ALA A 226 -9.41 -16.17 0.13
CA ALA A 226 -9.53 -14.78 -0.27
C ALA A 226 -8.79 -14.50 -1.59
N ASP A 227 -9.03 -13.32 -2.18
CA ASP A 227 -8.47 -12.93 -3.46
C ASP A 227 -6.96 -12.64 -3.36
N ALA A 228 -6.53 -12.05 -2.24
CA ALA A 228 -5.12 -11.72 -2.02
C ALA A 228 -4.70 -11.90 -0.56
N PHE A 229 -3.39 -11.84 -0.33
CA PHE A 229 -2.76 -12.00 0.98
C PHE A 229 -1.72 -10.91 1.21
N ASP A 230 -1.84 -10.13 2.29
CA ASP A 230 -0.82 -9.16 2.65
C ASP A 230 0.40 -9.85 3.27
N ILE A 231 1.55 -9.71 2.61
CA ILE A 231 2.82 -10.30 3.06
C ILE A 231 3.64 -9.24 3.78
N ASP A 232 3.67 -9.30 5.12
CA ASP A 232 4.30 -8.29 5.98
C ASP A 232 5.49 -8.81 6.81
N SER A 233 5.71 -10.13 6.81
CA SER A 233 6.72 -10.83 7.59
C SER A 233 7.08 -12.17 6.95
N ARG A 234 8.17 -12.80 7.43
CA ARG A 234 8.55 -14.16 7.01
C ARG A 234 7.49 -15.20 7.37
N ALA A 235 6.70 -14.95 8.41
CA ALA A 235 5.63 -15.85 8.83
C ALA A 235 4.43 -15.80 7.86
N THR A 236 3.97 -14.61 7.48
CA THR A 236 2.91 -14.43 6.48
C THR A 236 3.35 -14.89 5.09
N GLU A 237 4.62 -14.65 4.72
CA GLU A 237 5.20 -15.18 3.48
C GLU A 237 5.17 -16.72 3.44
N SER A 238 5.59 -17.38 4.52
CA SER A 238 5.57 -18.85 4.61
C SER A 238 4.15 -19.41 4.51
N LEU A 239 3.18 -18.74 5.15
CA LEU A 239 1.78 -19.11 5.10
C LEU A 239 1.19 -18.93 3.69
N TRP A 240 1.52 -17.81 3.02
CA TRP A 240 1.11 -17.57 1.64
C TRP A 240 1.68 -18.63 0.68
N PHE A 241 2.98 -18.96 0.77
CA PHE A 241 3.56 -20.05 -0.03
C PHE A 241 2.91 -21.39 0.26
N ALA A 242 2.52 -21.66 1.50
CA ALA A 242 1.82 -22.89 1.82
C ALA A 242 0.44 -22.98 1.15
N MET A 243 -0.30 -21.88 1.06
CA MET A 243 -1.56 -21.83 0.31
C MET A 243 -1.33 -22.16 -1.18
N LEU A 244 -0.30 -21.56 -1.79
CA LEU A 244 0.06 -21.81 -3.19
C LEU A 244 0.47 -23.29 -3.41
N ASN A 245 1.26 -23.86 -2.51
CA ASN A 245 1.69 -25.26 -2.57
C ASN A 245 0.51 -26.25 -2.42
N LEU A 246 -0.57 -25.83 -1.76
CA LEU A 246 -1.83 -26.59 -1.68
C LEU A 246 -2.76 -26.33 -2.88
N GLY A 247 -2.29 -25.64 -3.92
CA GLY A 247 -3.05 -25.41 -5.16
C GLY A 247 -4.04 -24.25 -5.09
N ASN A 248 -4.00 -23.42 -4.04
CA ASN A 248 -4.87 -22.25 -3.95
C ASN A 248 -4.35 -21.12 -4.81
N ARG A 249 -5.28 -20.36 -5.39
CA ARG A 249 -4.97 -19.15 -6.16
C ARG A 249 -5.23 -17.93 -5.29
N VAL A 250 -4.16 -17.38 -4.73
CA VAL A 250 -4.21 -16.21 -3.86
C VAL A 250 -3.13 -15.21 -4.28
N ALA A 251 -3.55 -14.01 -4.66
CA ALA A 251 -2.65 -12.97 -5.14
C ALA A 251 -1.71 -12.50 -4.02
N ALA A 252 -0.49 -12.11 -4.38
CA ALA A 252 0.38 -11.39 -3.45
C ALA A 252 -0.12 -9.95 -3.30
N SER A 253 -0.27 -9.49 -2.07
CA SER A 253 -0.54 -8.09 -1.73
C SER A 253 0.44 -7.63 -0.66
N GLY A 254 0.58 -6.32 -0.54
CA GLY A 254 1.36 -5.68 0.51
C GLY A 254 0.69 -4.39 0.92
N SER A 255 0.60 -4.16 2.22
CA SER A 255 -0.06 -2.98 2.76
C SER A 255 0.70 -2.47 3.98
N THR A 256 0.67 -1.15 4.18
CA THR A 256 1.48 -0.53 5.24
C THR A 256 0.81 -0.54 6.59
N ASP A 257 -0.52 -0.57 6.65
CA ASP A 257 -1.30 -0.27 7.85
C ASP A 257 -0.86 1.07 8.47
N ALA A 258 -0.59 2.04 7.58
CA ALA A 258 -0.05 3.32 8.00
C ALA A 258 -1.14 4.20 8.62
N ALA A 259 -0.99 4.54 9.90
CA ALA A 259 -1.74 5.62 10.55
C ALA A 259 -0.99 6.95 10.36
N LEU A 260 -1.49 7.79 9.45
CA LEU A 260 -0.70 8.91 8.89
C LEU A 260 -0.58 10.14 9.79
N GLU A 261 -1.40 10.22 10.83
CA GLU A 261 -1.32 11.24 11.89
C GLU A 261 -0.20 10.96 12.90
N ARG A 262 0.27 9.70 13.01
CA ARG A 262 1.34 9.31 13.91
C ARG A 262 2.69 9.82 13.38
N VAL A 263 3.54 10.29 14.28
CA VAL A 263 4.93 10.68 13.94
C VAL A 263 5.76 9.46 13.56
N GLN A 264 5.56 8.35 14.27
CA GLN A 264 6.21 7.06 13.98
C GLN A 264 5.22 6.16 13.24
N THR A 265 5.32 6.15 11.92
CA THR A 265 4.43 5.40 11.03
C THR A 265 5.18 5.06 9.75
N PRO A 266 4.88 3.92 9.08
CA PRO A 266 5.36 3.71 7.72
C PRO A 266 4.83 4.79 6.77
N SER A 267 5.58 5.09 5.72
CA SER A 267 5.09 5.95 4.64
C SER A 267 4.16 5.13 3.74
N PRO A 268 3.06 5.69 3.21
CA PRO A 268 2.24 5.00 2.22
C PRO A 268 3.09 4.39 1.11
N GLY A 269 2.86 3.11 0.84
CA GLY A 269 3.61 2.37 -0.15
C GLY A 269 4.98 1.87 0.29
N ASP A 270 5.44 2.03 1.55
CA ASP A 270 6.65 1.33 2.03
C ASP A 270 6.48 -0.21 1.92
N ARG A 271 5.24 -0.68 1.94
CA ARG A 271 4.78 -1.99 1.44
C ARG A 271 3.74 -1.70 0.36
N ARG A 272 3.98 -2.17 -0.87
CA ARG A 272 3.14 -1.87 -2.03
C ARG A 272 2.88 -3.10 -2.86
N VAL A 273 1.73 -3.11 -3.50
CA VAL A 273 1.34 -4.07 -4.52
C VAL A 273 1.27 -3.37 -5.87
N TYR A 274 1.66 -4.08 -6.93
CA TYR A 274 1.43 -3.69 -8.30
C TYR A 274 0.35 -4.61 -8.87
N SER A 275 -0.72 -4.02 -9.38
CA SER A 275 -1.85 -4.74 -9.95
C SER A 275 -1.90 -4.50 -11.45
N LYS A 276 -2.02 -5.58 -12.23
CA LYS A 276 -2.15 -5.48 -13.68
C LYS A 276 -3.57 -5.10 -14.06
N ALA A 277 -3.72 -4.02 -14.83
CA ALA A 277 -5.00 -3.61 -15.38
C ALA A 277 -4.84 -3.01 -16.78
N GLU A 278 -5.85 -3.19 -17.62
CA GLU A 278 -5.89 -2.62 -18.98
C GLU A 278 -6.24 -1.13 -18.98
N GLN A 279 -6.91 -0.67 -17.92
CA GLN A 279 -7.38 0.70 -17.77
C GLN A 279 -7.07 1.20 -16.37
N PHE A 280 -6.81 2.50 -16.26
CA PHE A 280 -6.66 3.16 -14.96
C PHE A 280 -8.03 3.45 -14.33
N THR A 281 -8.69 2.39 -13.87
CA THR A 281 -9.93 2.45 -13.11
C THR A 281 -9.83 1.54 -11.90
N TYR A 282 -10.56 1.86 -10.83
CA TYR A 282 -10.54 1.04 -9.62
C TYR A 282 -11.05 -0.38 -9.90
N GLU A 283 -12.09 -0.50 -10.73
CA GLU A 283 -12.66 -1.77 -11.16
C GLU A 283 -11.64 -2.65 -11.88
N ALA A 284 -10.92 -2.11 -12.86
CA ALA A 284 -9.93 -2.87 -13.61
C ALA A 284 -8.73 -3.29 -12.73
N ILE A 285 -8.27 -2.39 -11.85
CA ILE A 285 -7.21 -2.67 -10.87
C ILE A 285 -7.60 -3.83 -9.95
N VAL A 286 -8.82 -3.79 -9.41
CA VAL A 286 -9.34 -4.84 -8.51
C VAL A 286 -9.60 -6.14 -9.25
N GLY A 287 -10.05 -6.07 -10.50
CA GLY A 287 -10.11 -7.23 -11.38
C GLY A 287 -8.74 -7.89 -11.57
N GLY A 288 -7.67 -7.11 -11.63
CA GLY A 288 -6.28 -7.60 -11.60
C GLY A 288 -5.94 -8.34 -10.32
N ILE A 289 -6.31 -7.77 -9.16
CA ILE A 289 -6.12 -8.40 -7.84
C ILE A 289 -6.85 -9.74 -7.76
N ARG A 290 -8.15 -9.75 -8.08
CA ARG A 290 -9.00 -10.97 -8.03
C ARG A 290 -8.54 -12.06 -8.98
N ALA A 291 -7.90 -11.69 -10.09
CA ALA A 291 -7.34 -12.63 -11.05
C ALA A 291 -5.93 -13.13 -10.69
N GLY A 292 -5.35 -12.69 -9.55
CA GLY A 292 -4.00 -13.07 -9.16
C GLY A 292 -2.89 -12.36 -9.94
N ARG A 293 -3.23 -11.36 -10.77
CA ARG A 293 -2.26 -10.62 -11.60
C ARG A 293 -1.64 -9.48 -10.82
N THR A 294 -0.92 -9.85 -9.77
CA THR A 294 -0.23 -8.92 -8.88
C THR A 294 1.21 -9.35 -8.62
N PHE A 295 2.02 -8.39 -8.21
CA PHE A 295 3.25 -8.68 -7.49
C PHE A 295 3.46 -7.65 -6.39
N MET A 296 4.14 -8.05 -5.32
CA MET A 296 4.50 -7.18 -4.20
C MET A 296 6.01 -6.91 -4.22
N THR A 297 6.40 -5.69 -3.91
CA THR A 297 7.81 -5.34 -3.67
C THR A 297 7.90 -4.09 -2.83
N ASN A 298 8.83 -4.03 -1.87
CA ASN A 298 9.11 -2.79 -1.14
C ASN A 298 10.09 -1.89 -1.92
N GLY A 299 10.69 -2.44 -2.98
CA GLY A 299 11.70 -1.80 -3.81
C GLY A 299 11.19 -1.35 -5.18
N SER A 300 12.11 -1.38 -6.15
CA SER A 300 11.86 -0.97 -7.52
C SER A 300 10.84 -1.88 -8.24
N PRO A 301 10.01 -1.34 -9.15
CA PRO A 301 9.17 -2.12 -10.06
C PRO A 301 10.03 -2.83 -11.12
N VAL A 302 10.84 -3.80 -10.71
CA VAL A 302 11.67 -4.61 -11.63
C VAL A 302 10.89 -5.77 -12.24
N PHE A 303 9.83 -6.21 -11.58
CA PHE A 303 9.00 -7.35 -12.01
C PHE A 303 8.02 -7.10 -13.17
N PRO A 304 7.68 -5.86 -13.59
CA PRO A 304 6.93 -5.64 -14.83
C PRO A 304 7.59 -6.23 -16.08
N PHE A 305 8.90 -6.49 -16.05
CA PHE A 305 9.65 -7.08 -17.16
C PHE A 305 9.88 -8.59 -17.01
N LEU A 306 9.55 -9.16 -15.85
CA LEU A 306 9.67 -10.59 -15.64
C LEU A 306 8.62 -11.28 -16.52
N SER A 307 9.05 -12.19 -17.37
CA SER A 307 8.16 -12.99 -18.21
C SER A 307 8.71 -14.39 -18.40
N ALA A 308 7.80 -15.36 -18.56
CA ALA A 308 8.10 -16.71 -19.00
C ALA A 308 7.45 -16.91 -20.38
N GLY A 309 8.21 -16.65 -21.45
CA GLY A 309 7.66 -16.58 -22.80
C GLY A 309 6.69 -15.40 -22.94
N LYS A 310 5.40 -15.67 -23.16
CA LYS A 310 4.35 -14.64 -23.24
C LYS A 310 3.64 -14.40 -21.90
N SER A 311 3.96 -15.19 -20.89
CA SER A 311 3.29 -15.17 -19.59
C SER A 311 3.97 -14.19 -18.64
N MET A 312 3.16 -13.45 -17.91
CA MET A 312 3.53 -12.39 -16.97
C MET A 312 3.28 -12.83 -15.52
N PRO A 313 3.73 -12.06 -14.50
CA PRO A 313 3.42 -12.35 -13.11
C PRO A 313 1.91 -12.49 -12.87
N GLY A 314 1.52 -13.63 -12.29
CA GLY A 314 0.12 -13.99 -12.03
C GLY A 314 -0.55 -14.83 -13.11
N ASP A 315 0.06 -15.01 -14.28
CA ASP A 315 -0.48 -15.91 -15.31
C ASP A 315 -0.34 -17.38 -14.91
N THR A 316 -1.26 -18.20 -15.41
CA THR A 316 -1.17 -19.66 -15.27
C THR A 316 -0.38 -20.24 -16.43
N LEU A 317 0.64 -21.01 -16.12
CA LEU A 317 1.33 -21.84 -17.08
C LEU A 317 0.71 -23.24 -17.05
N GLU A 318 0.18 -23.70 -18.17
CA GLU A 318 -0.10 -25.13 -18.33
C GLU A 318 1.25 -25.86 -18.37
N SER A 319 1.40 -26.91 -17.58
CA SER A 319 2.57 -27.78 -17.71
C SER A 319 2.49 -28.49 -19.05
N GLY A 320 3.14 -27.94 -20.08
CA GLY A 320 3.46 -28.68 -21.28
C GLY A 320 4.30 -29.90 -20.89
N SER A 321 4.10 -31.01 -21.61
CA SER A 321 4.93 -32.22 -21.56
C SER A 321 6.36 -31.96 -22.08
N ALA A 322 7.02 -30.93 -21.55
CA ALA A 322 8.46 -30.78 -21.68
C ALA A 322 9.06 -31.92 -20.87
N ALA A 323 9.55 -32.92 -21.60
CA ALA A 323 10.44 -33.94 -21.07
C ALA A 323 11.42 -33.27 -20.10
N LEU A 324 11.65 -33.92 -18.96
CA LEU A 324 12.82 -33.72 -18.13
C LEU A 324 14.05 -33.88 -19.04
N GLY A 325 14.42 -32.80 -19.71
CA GLY A 325 15.63 -32.70 -20.50
C GLY A 325 16.78 -32.89 -19.54
N GLU A 326 17.62 -33.87 -19.86
CA GLU A 326 18.81 -34.28 -19.13
C GLU A 326 19.48 -33.09 -18.44
N VAL A 327 19.39 -33.05 -17.12
CA VAL A 327 20.33 -32.30 -16.32
C VAL A 327 21.67 -33.00 -16.51
N LEU A 328 22.53 -32.33 -17.28
CA LEU A 328 23.92 -32.66 -17.56
C LEU A 328 24.60 -33.29 -16.34
N ARG A 329 25.19 -34.48 -16.57
CA ARG A 329 26.27 -35.04 -15.75
C ARG A 329 27.57 -34.31 -16.05
#